data_AF-W9CM16-F1
#
_entry.id   AF-W9CM16-F1
#
_cell.length_a   1.000
_cell.length_b   1.000
_cell.length_c   1.000
_cell.angle_alpha   90.00
_cell.angle_beta   90.00
_cell.angle_gamma   90.00
#
_symmetry.space_group_name_H-M   'P 1'
#
loop_
_entity.id
_entity.type
_entity.pdbx_description
1 polymer ?
#
loop_
_entity_poly.entity_id
_entity_poly.type
_entity_poly.pdbx_seq_one_letter_code
_entity_poly.pdbx_strand_id
1 'polypeptide(L)'
;MAAAIIKSAIDAISSADLSPTEHLLLKHFVEEATHPEVAAKYIQLIISQDKNDVESRLRQFKVDWRKLASRLMAFDPISERLDALVRDEDGPYCTVTMFRESDTRPAPKPVESSHVIPPSFLQNIESAEEGRLLIILEAFLSTSQVDRLRTLLSGRIRNDAIFLQNLWLLSPSMHKAFRTGHIEVRKRIDEPDVVDTEALQVEMYYALAMKHPETPRNLFFGNGVYFSGFRAWFSISTTNPRNLPLPSDFLFDIHRRFTTALHLFSIEDKINRGWPKPSILQQLFRLPISIFKRDFHRLWLWAPVSTRLYCYRHMIAIGKRIYGPEDVHWVQRVPFGLYIKKTNGTSWNESNALNMVERYTSIPAPRSVDVIEDSKTRTTLLVMTRVHGQRLKESINLMSYAERDQLVDDLAKYVSQLRKNPNTTPYLFADTLSGPMYDHLIPNRIGGPFHTELDLNIYKFSEVGGNDVTLAEIYDGEENIPQGHRSFFTHSDLHFSNIMVDQGRLCGLIDWECDGFKPEYWEFTHAIFGVWGRKDLMTMFQRIFGNQYDKVLKTEERLWRLSPVF
;
A
#
# COMPACT_ATOMS: atom_id res chain seq x y z
N MET A 1 -26.02 -1.82 -23.03
CA MET A 1 -25.08 -2.28 -24.09
C MET A 1 -23.62 -2.03 -23.69
N ALA A 2 -23.22 -0.80 -23.32
CA ALA A 2 -21.83 -0.47 -22.92
C ALA A 2 -21.26 -1.35 -21.80
N ALA A 3 -21.98 -1.52 -20.68
CA ALA A 3 -21.53 -2.37 -19.56
C ALA A 3 -21.27 -3.84 -19.96
N ALA A 4 -22.05 -4.38 -20.91
CA ALA A 4 -21.86 -5.74 -21.39
C ALA A 4 -20.58 -5.89 -22.24
N ILE A 5 -20.26 -4.87 -23.03
CA ILE A 5 -19.02 -4.83 -23.84
C ILE A 5 -17.80 -4.74 -22.94
N ILE A 6 -17.82 -3.83 -21.96
CA ILE A 6 -16.74 -3.67 -20.97
C ILE A 6 -16.52 -4.98 -20.24
N LYS A 7 -17.59 -5.57 -19.68
CA LYS A 7 -17.51 -6.84 -18.98
C LYS A 7 -16.93 -7.94 -19.87
N SER A 8 -17.41 -8.07 -21.11
CA SER A 8 -16.89 -9.07 -22.04
C SER A 8 -15.40 -8.91 -22.35
N ALA A 9 -14.90 -7.68 -22.50
CA ALA A 9 -13.47 -7.43 -22.69
C ALA A 9 -12.65 -7.78 -21.45
N ILE A 10 -13.12 -7.39 -20.26
CA ILE A 10 -12.46 -7.70 -18.98
C ILE A 10 -12.45 -9.21 -18.70
N ASP A 11 -13.54 -9.92 -19.01
CA ASP A 11 -13.65 -11.38 -18.88
C ASP A 11 -12.68 -12.08 -19.85
N ALA A 12 -12.57 -11.59 -21.09
CA ALA A 12 -11.61 -12.11 -22.07
C ALA A 12 -10.16 -11.89 -21.63
N ILE A 13 -9.82 -10.70 -21.12
CA ILE A 13 -8.50 -10.42 -20.52
C ILE A 13 -8.25 -11.38 -19.36
N SER A 14 -9.23 -11.57 -18.47
CA SER A 14 -9.07 -12.40 -17.26
C SER A 14 -8.93 -13.89 -17.55
N SER A 15 -9.36 -14.34 -18.73
CA SER A 15 -9.31 -15.74 -19.14
C SER A 15 -8.01 -16.10 -19.89
N ALA A 16 -7.22 -15.10 -20.28
CA ALA A 16 -5.97 -15.29 -21.02
C ALA A 16 -4.84 -15.73 -20.08
N ASP A 17 -3.87 -16.49 -20.60
CA ASP A 17 -2.70 -16.91 -19.82
C ASP A 17 -1.66 -15.78 -19.72
N LEU A 18 -1.94 -14.84 -18.81
CA LEU A 18 -1.14 -13.66 -18.54
C LEU A 18 -0.71 -13.59 -17.08
N SER A 19 0.42 -12.93 -16.83
CA SER A 19 0.89 -12.65 -15.47
C SER A 19 -0.04 -11.67 -14.73
N PRO A 20 0.02 -11.61 -13.39
CA PRO A 20 -0.81 -10.68 -12.62
C PRO A 20 -0.67 -9.21 -13.05
N THR A 21 0.55 -8.76 -13.37
CA THR A 21 0.81 -7.38 -13.81
C THR A 21 0.27 -7.11 -15.21
N GLU A 22 0.35 -8.09 -16.12
CA GLU A 22 -0.23 -8.01 -17.46
C GLU A 22 -1.76 -7.88 -17.40
N HIS A 23 -2.43 -8.69 -16.57
CA HIS A 23 -3.86 -8.54 -16.34
C HIS A 23 -4.22 -7.14 -15.84
N LEU A 24 -3.48 -6.59 -14.88
CA LEU A 24 -3.73 -5.25 -14.36
C LEU A 24 -3.53 -4.18 -15.44
N LEU A 25 -2.44 -4.25 -16.21
CA LEU A 25 -2.16 -3.30 -17.29
C LEU A 25 -3.29 -3.23 -18.32
N LEU A 26 -3.78 -4.39 -18.76
CA LEU A 26 -4.82 -4.48 -19.79
C LEU A 26 -6.20 -4.08 -19.25
N LYS A 27 -6.54 -4.47 -18.00
CA LYS A 27 -7.79 -4.05 -17.37
C LYS A 27 -7.83 -2.54 -17.15
N HIS A 28 -6.74 -1.96 -16.64
CA HIS A 28 -6.66 -0.52 -16.43
C HIS A 28 -6.70 0.29 -17.73
N PHE A 29 -6.19 -0.25 -18.85
CA PHE A 29 -6.36 0.41 -20.14
C PHE A 29 -7.86 0.61 -20.48
N VAL A 30 -8.72 -0.35 -20.14
CA VAL A 30 -10.16 -0.23 -20.34
C VAL A 30 -10.81 0.66 -19.27
N GLU A 31 -10.50 0.42 -18.00
CA GLU A 31 -11.16 1.08 -16.86
C GLU A 31 -10.81 2.57 -16.73
N GLU A 32 -9.59 2.98 -17.08
CA GLU A 32 -9.12 4.36 -16.97
C GLU A 32 -9.28 5.17 -18.27
N ALA A 33 -9.80 4.56 -19.34
CA ALA A 33 -10.09 5.28 -20.58
C ALA A 33 -11.16 6.36 -20.38
N THR A 34 -11.14 7.41 -21.20
CA THR A 34 -12.20 8.46 -21.19
C THR A 34 -13.57 7.85 -21.47
N HIS A 35 -13.61 6.88 -22.38
CA HIS A 35 -14.79 6.09 -22.73
C HIS A 35 -14.45 4.61 -22.65
N PRO A 36 -14.66 3.94 -21.49
CA PRO A 36 -14.29 2.54 -21.29
C PRO A 36 -14.84 1.57 -22.34
N GLU A 37 -16.02 1.85 -22.89
CA GLU A 37 -16.62 1.04 -23.95
C GLU A 37 -15.88 1.12 -25.29
N VAL A 38 -15.20 2.24 -25.58
CA VAL A 38 -14.38 2.39 -26.79
C VAL A 38 -13.08 1.61 -26.63
N ALA A 39 -12.40 1.77 -25.49
CA ALA A 39 -11.20 1.00 -25.17
C ALA A 39 -11.50 -0.51 -25.12
N ALA A 40 -12.64 -0.93 -24.54
CA ALA A 40 -13.08 -2.31 -24.52
C ALA A 40 -13.29 -2.88 -25.93
N LYS A 41 -13.94 -2.13 -26.84
CA LYS A 41 -14.09 -2.54 -28.24
C LYS A 41 -12.74 -2.68 -28.95
N TYR A 42 -11.79 -1.78 -28.65
CA TYR A 42 -10.46 -1.85 -29.21
C TYR A 42 -9.71 -3.12 -28.76
N ILE A 43 -9.78 -3.47 -27.47
CA ILE A 43 -9.24 -4.74 -26.96
C ILE A 43 -9.93 -5.95 -27.62
N GLN A 44 -11.25 -5.92 -27.75
CA GLN A 44 -11.98 -7.00 -28.44
C GLN A 44 -11.56 -7.13 -29.91
N LEU A 45 -11.31 -6.01 -30.60
CA LEU A 45 -10.79 -6.02 -31.97
C LEU A 45 -9.45 -6.76 -32.02
N ILE A 46 -8.52 -6.43 -31.12
CA ILE A 46 -7.21 -7.10 -31.01
C ILE A 46 -7.40 -8.61 -30.82
N ILE A 47 -8.26 -9.02 -29.89
CA ILE A 47 -8.54 -10.44 -29.59
C ILE A 47 -9.20 -11.16 -30.77
N SER A 48 -10.10 -10.48 -31.50
CA SER A 48 -10.89 -11.08 -32.58
C SER A 48 -10.10 -11.37 -33.87
N GLN A 49 -8.92 -10.76 -34.04
CA GLN A 49 -8.11 -10.92 -35.24
C GLN A 49 -7.56 -12.35 -35.41
N ASP A 50 -7.23 -13.04 -34.33
CA ASP A 50 -6.96 -14.48 -34.32
C ASP A 50 -7.24 -15.03 -32.92
N LYS A 51 -8.28 -15.88 -32.82
CA LYS A 51 -8.72 -16.46 -31.55
C LYS A 51 -7.76 -17.51 -30.99
N ASN A 52 -6.83 -18.01 -31.79
CA ASN A 52 -5.85 -19.00 -31.35
C ASN A 52 -4.57 -18.36 -30.79
N ASP A 53 -4.42 -17.03 -30.89
CA ASP A 53 -3.21 -16.30 -30.50
C ASP A 53 -3.52 -15.04 -29.66
N VAL A 54 -4.45 -15.19 -28.71
CA VAL A 54 -4.95 -14.08 -27.89
C VAL A 54 -3.81 -13.47 -27.05
N GLU A 55 -3.04 -14.30 -26.38
CA GLU A 55 -1.98 -13.89 -25.46
C GLU A 55 -0.87 -13.11 -26.17
N SER A 56 -0.38 -13.58 -27.32
CA SER A 56 0.69 -12.89 -28.05
C SER A 56 0.22 -11.53 -28.55
N ARG A 57 -1.04 -11.42 -28.99
CA ARG A 57 -1.63 -10.15 -29.44
C ARG A 57 -1.81 -9.16 -28.29
N LEU A 58 -2.29 -9.62 -27.15
CA LEU A 58 -2.39 -8.79 -25.95
C LEU A 58 -1.01 -8.33 -25.47
N ARG A 59 0.02 -9.19 -25.56
CA ARG A 59 1.41 -8.81 -25.27
C ARG A 59 1.99 -7.84 -26.28
N GLN A 60 1.68 -8.00 -27.57
CA GLN A 60 2.09 -7.03 -28.59
C GLN A 60 1.44 -5.66 -28.37
N PHE A 61 0.13 -5.64 -28.06
CA PHE A 61 -0.55 -4.41 -27.65
C PHE A 61 0.10 -3.80 -26.40
N LYS A 62 0.46 -4.60 -25.38
CA LYS A 62 1.17 -4.13 -24.19
C LYS A 62 2.51 -3.45 -24.53
N VAL A 63 3.25 -3.96 -25.51
CA VAL A 63 4.50 -3.33 -25.99
C VAL A 63 4.22 -1.95 -26.58
N ASP A 64 3.21 -1.82 -27.43
CA ASP A 64 2.82 -0.54 -28.02
C ASP A 64 2.28 0.43 -26.93
N TRP A 65 1.49 -0.09 -25.98
CA TRP A 65 0.98 0.66 -24.85
C TRP A 65 2.11 1.19 -23.96
N ARG A 66 3.14 0.37 -23.70
CA ARG A 66 4.35 0.81 -22.99
C ARG A 66 5.04 1.93 -23.74
N LYS A 67 5.25 1.76 -25.06
CA LYS A 67 5.90 2.77 -25.90
C LYS A 67 5.16 4.11 -25.84
N LEU A 68 3.82 4.09 -25.90
CA LEU A 68 3.00 5.30 -25.77
C LEU A 68 3.09 5.91 -24.37
N ALA A 69 2.86 5.12 -23.32
CA ALA A 69 2.85 5.62 -21.94
C ALA A 69 4.22 6.22 -21.55
N SER A 70 5.33 5.56 -21.91
CA SER A 70 6.68 6.02 -21.61
C SER A 70 7.04 7.38 -22.24
N ARG A 71 6.29 7.87 -23.23
CA ARG A 71 6.47 9.23 -23.76
C ARG A 71 6.20 10.32 -22.70
N LEU A 72 5.37 10.04 -21.69
CA LEU A 72 5.14 10.96 -20.56
C LEU A 72 6.36 11.13 -19.66
N MET A 73 7.32 10.21 -19.73
CA MET A 73 8.54 10.27 -18.92
C MET A 73 9.60 11.21 -19.50
N ALA A 74 9.37 11.76 -20.70
CA ALA A 74 10.29 12.66 -21.38
C ALA A 74 10.64 13.89 -20.50
N PHE A 75 11.84 14.43 -20.72
CA PHE A 75 12.28 15.66 -20.07
C PHE A 75 12.48 16.71 -21.15
N ASP A 76 11.45 17.54 -21.34
CA ASP A 76 11.49 18.63 -22.30
C ASP A 76 11.98 19.91 -21.60
N PRO A 77 12.95 20.64 -22.19
CA PRO A 77 13.49 21.84 -21.58
C PRO A 77 12.45 22.96 -21.58
N ILE A 78 12.36 23.67 -20.45
CA ILE A 78 11.51 24.84 -20.28
C ILE A 78 12.38 26.09 -20.49
N SER A 79 11.89 27.04 -21.30
CA SER A 79 12.63 28.28 -21.54
C SER A 79 12.74 29.12 -20.27
N GLU A 80 13.84 29.87 -20.12
CA GLU A 80 14.07 30.75 -18.96
C GLU A 80 12.91 31.72 -18.71
N ARG A 81 12.28 32.22 -19.78
CA ARG A 81 11.12 33.10 -19.71
C ARG A 81 9.91 32.42 -19.06
N LEU A 82 9.58 31.19 -19.47
CA LEU A 82 8.44 30.45 -18.91
C LEU A 82 8.72 30.01 -17.47
N ASP A 83 9.95 29.58 -17.16
CA ASP A 83 10.36 29.25 -15.79
C ASP A 83 10.23 30.47 -14.86
N ALA A 84 10.61 31.66 -15.32
CA ALA A 84 10.42 32.89 -14.56
C ALA A 84 8.94 33.21 -14.27
N LEU A 85 8.05 33.03 -15.26
CA LEU A 85 6.60 33.27 -15.11
C LEU A 85 5.96 32.29 -14.12
N VAL A 86 6.28 31.00 -14.21
CA VAL A 86 5.76 29.98 -13.28
C VAL A 86 6.23 30.26 -11.84
N ARG A 87 7.48 30.72 -11.66
CA ARG A 87 8.00 31.11 -10.34
C ARG A 87 7.38 32.38 -9.78
N ASP A 88 6.95 33.30 -10.65
CA ASP A 88 6.21 34.49 -10.23
C ASP A 88 4.79 34.11 -9.74
N GLU A 89 4.18 33.11 -10.38
CA GLU A 89 2.87 32.57 -10.00
C GLU A 89 2.92 31.76 -8.69
N ASP A 90 3.76 30.73 -8.62
CA ASP A 90 3.83 29.79 -7.49
C ASP A 90 4.67 30.32 -6.30
N GLY A 91 5.49 31.34 -6.51
CA GLY A 91 6.43 31.88 -5.52
C GLY A 91 7.68 31.00 -5.30
N PRO A 92 8.50 31.28 -4.26
CA PRO A 92 9.75 30.57 -4.03
C PRO A 92 9.58 29.14 -3.46
N TYR A 93 8.33 28.71 -3.21
CA TYR A 93 7.99 27.41 -2.65
C TYR A 93 6.99 26.71 -3.58
N CYS A 94 7.22 25.44 -3.92
CA CYS A 94 6.27 24.63 -4.70
C CYS A 94 4.85 24.68 -4.09
N THR A 95 3.81 24.89 -4.91
CA THR A 95 2.40 25.09 -4.53
C THR A 95 1.80 23.96 -3.70
N VAL A 96 2.37 22.76 -3.76
CA VAL A 96 2.00 21.58 -2.94
C VAL A 96 2.22 21.79 -1.43
N THR A 97 2.76 22.94 -0.98
CA THR A 97 3.22 23.16 0.42
C THR A 97 2.46 24.19 1.25
N MET A 98 1.43 24.86 0.74
CA MET A 98 0.77 25.97 1.46
C MET A 98 -0.07 25.53 2.68
N PHE A 99 -0.31 24.22 2.89
CA PHE A 99 -1.30 23.71 3.86
C PHE A 99 -0.75 23.19 5.19
N ARG A 100 0.55 23.38 5.51
CA ARG A 100 1.07 23.00 6.84
C ARG A 100 1.53 24.21 7.63
N GLU A 101 0.59 24.68 8.46
CA GLU A 101 0.80 25.61 9.57
C GLU A 101 2.00 25.18 10.43
N SER A 102 3.08 25.92 10.29
CA SER A 102 3.99 26.26 11.38
C SER A 102 4.60 27.60 11.00
N ASP A 103 4.60 28.58 11.91
CA ASP A 103 5.04 29.97 11.70
C ASP A 103 6.51 30.14 11.26
N THR A 104 7.20 29.06 10.93
CA THR A 104 8.55 29.04 10.37
C THR A 104 8.51 28.46 8.97
N ARG A 105 8.61 29.31 7.93
CA ARG A 105 8.88 28.86 6.56
C ARG A 105 10.30 28.26 6.53
N PRO A 106 10.47 26.94 6.32
CA PRO A 106 11.80 26.35 6.20
C PRO A 106 12.53 26.93 4.99
N ALA A 107 13.86 26.90 5.01
CA ALA A 107 14.67 27.39 3.89
C ALA A 107 14.23 26.71 2.57
N PRO A 108 14.05 27.47 1.47
CA PRO A 108 13.65 26.89 0.19
C PRO A 108 14.65 25.80 -0.22
N LYS A 109 14.15 24.59 -0.49
CA LYS A 109 14.92 23.59 -1.22
C LYS A 109 14.75 23.85 -2.71
N PRO A 110 15.68 23.38 -3.58
CA PRO A 110 15.54 23.57 -5.02
C PRO A 110 14.21 23.01 -5.51
N VAL A 111 13.46 23.84 -6.22
CA VAL A 111 12.25 23.51 -6.98
C VAL A 111 12.49 23.77 -8.45
N GLU A 112 11.89 22.95 -9.29
CA GLU A 112 12.02 22.99 -10.74
C GLU A 112 10.65 23.08 -11.39
N SER A 113 10.58 23.85 -12.48
CA SER A 113 9.41 23.85 -13.34
C SER A 113 9.30 22.50 -14.02
N SER A 114 8.08 21.97 -14.04
CA SER A 114 7.74 20.67 -14.61
C SER A 114 6.67 20.87 -15.66
N HIS A 115 6.75 20.10 -16.75
CA HIS A 115 5.57 19.90 -17.59
C HIS A 115 4.58 18.97 -16.90
N VAL A 116 3.27 19.20 -17.05
CA VAL A 116 2.25 18.22 -16.67
C VAL A 116 2.25 17.07 -17.68
N ILE A 117 2.24 17.42 -18.97
CA ILE A 117 2.44 16.51 -20.10
C ILE A 117 3.60 17.05 -20.95
N PRO A 118 4.69 16.28 -21.19
CA PRO A 118 5.79 16.75 -22.02
C PRO A 118 5.31 17.15 -23.43
N PRO A 119 5.66 18.34 -23.96
CA PRO A 119 5.37 18.73 -25.34
C PRO A 119 5.75 17.69 -26.41
N SER A 120 6.81 16.92 -26.18
CA SER A 120 7.26 15.83 -27.06
C SER A 120 6.32 14.62 -27.07
N PHE A 121 5.34 14.54 -26.17
CA PHE A 121 4.39 13.42 -26.05
C PHE A 121 3.67 13.09 -27.36
N LEU A 122 3.31 14.08 -28.18
CA LEU A 122 2.65 13.90 -29.48
C LEU A 122 3.59 14.04 -30.67
N GLN A 123 4.88 14.30 -30.45
CA GLN A 123 5.84 14.50 -31.54
C GLN A 123 5.93 13.22 -32.38
N ASN A 124 5.85 13.33 -33.71
CA ASN A 124 5.96 12.23 -34.67
C ASN A 124 4.97 11.05 -34.49
N ILE A 125 3.92 11.19 -33.67
CA ILE A 125 2.97 10.10 -33.39
C ILE A 125 2.18 9.64 -34.63
N GLU A 126 2.08 10.50 -35.64
CA GLU A 126 1.42 10.24 -36.94
C GLU A 126 2.35 9.61 -37.98
N SER A 127 3.63 9.42 -37.66
CA SER A 127 4.59 8.80 -38.59
C SER A 127 4.20 7.37 -38.93
N ALA A 128 4.59 6.87 -40.11
CA ALA A 128 4.26 5.51 -40.54
C ALA A 128 4.74 4.42 -39.55
N GLU A 129 5.82 4.69 -38.80
CA GLU A 129 6.36 3.79 -37.77
C GLU A 129 5.54 3.81 -36.48
N GLU A 130 4.88 4.93 -36.16
CA GLU A 130 4.19 5.15 -34.88
C GLU A 130 2.68 5.33 -34.99
N GLY A 131 2.10 5.28 -36.19
CA GLY A 131 0.67 5.49 -36.42
C GLY A 131 -0.24 4.56 -35.62
N ARG A 132 0.24 3.40 -35.18
CA ARG A 132 -0.47 2.51 -34.24
C ARG A 132 -0.64 3.12 -32.85
N LEU A 133 0.33 3.90 -32.38
CA LEU A 133 0.27 4.57 -31.07
C LEU A 133 -0.83 5.63 -31.05
N LEU A 134 -1.06 6.33 -32.16
CA LEU A 134 -2.16 7.28 -32.28
C LEU A 134 -3.52 6.57 -32.12
N ILE A 135 -3.70 5.42 -32.78
CA ILE A 135 -4.94 4.63 -32.66
C ILE A 135 -5.17 4.19 -31.21
N ILE A 136 -4.12 3.75 -30.52
CA ILE A 136 -4.20 3.38 -29.09
C ILE A 136 -4.56 4.59 -28.24
N LEU A 137 -3.92 5.74 -28.50
CA LEU A 137 -4.18 6.99 -27.79
C LEU A 137 -5.63 7.45 -27.98
N GLU A 138 -6.16 7.38 -29.19
CA GLU A 138 -7.55 7.73 -29.50
C GLU A 138 -8.53 6.73 -28.90
N ALA A 139 -8.21 5.44 -28.87
CA ALA A 139 -9.03 4.45 -28.17
C ALA A 139 -9.08 4.70 -26.66
N PHE A 140 -7.98 5.22 -26.08
CA PHE A 140 -7.86 5.49 -24.65
C PHE A 140 -8.47 6.84 -24.23
N LEU A 141 -8.20 7.92 -24.98
CA LEU A 141 -8.63 9.27 -24.63
C LEU A 141 -9.85 9.78 -25.41
N SER A 142 -10.20 9.16 -26.54
CA SER A 142 -11.05 9.70 -27.63
C SER A 142 -10.36 10.74 -28.53
N THR A 143 -10.74 10.77 -29.80
CA THR A 143 -10.23 11.72 -30.81
C THR A 143 -10.38 13.18 -30.37
N SER A 144 -11.52 13.55 -29.77
CA SER A 144 -11.77 14.93 -29.32
C SER A 144 -10.81 15.38 -28.22
N GLN A 145 -10.49 14.49 -27.27
CA GLN A 145 -9.50 14.79 -26.24
C GLN A 145 -8.08 14.82 -26.81
N VAL A 146 -7.75 13.97 -27.80
CA VAL A 146 -6.45 14.01 -28.49
C VAL A 146 -6.27 15.33 -29.24
N ASP A 147 -7.30 15.85 -29.91
CA ASP A 147 -7.25 17.15 -30.59
C ASP A 147 -7.10 18.32 -29.61
N ARG A 148 -7.80 18.25 -28.47
CA ARG A 148 -7.63 19.23 -27.38
C ARG A 148 -6.22 19.19 -26.80
N LEU A 149 -5.67 17.99 -26.55
CA LEU A 149 -4.31 17.80 -26.09
C LEU A 149 -3.30 18.36 -27.11
N ARG A 150 -3.50 18.08 -28.40
CA ARG A 150 -2.66 18.62 -29.48
C ARG A 150 -2.64 20.15 -29.45
N THR A 151 -3.79 20.78 -29.23
CA THR A 151 -3.88 22.25 -29.14
C THR A 151 -3.02 22.81 -28.00
N LEU A 152 -3.11 22.22 -26.80
CA LEU A 152 -2.37 22.66 -25.61
C LEU A 152 -0.87 22.38 -25.67
N LEU A 153 -0.45 21.31 -26.36
CA LEU A 153 0.98 20.98 -26.53
C LEU A 153 1.61 21.65 -27.75
N SER A 154 0.82 22.06 -28.73
CA SER A 154 1.33 22.65 -29.97
C SER A 154 1.85 24.06 -29.74
N GLY A 155 3.16 24.26 -29.94
CA GLY A 155 3.77 25.59 -29.91
C GLY A 155 3.44 26.49 -31.11
N ARG A 156 2.39 26.15 -31.88
CA ARG A 156 1.95 26.92 -33.06
C ARG A 156 1.34 28.27 -32.67
N ILE A 157 0.87 28.41 -31.43
CA ILE A 157 0.39 29.66 -30.87
C ILE A 157 1.46 30.20 -29.92
N ARG A 158 2.06 31.35 -30.24
CA ARG A 158 2.97 32.07 -29.32
C ARG A 158 2.14 32.78 -28.25
N ASN A 159 1.59 32.02 -27.32
CA ASN A 159 0.85 32.56 -26.19
C ASN A 159 1.36 31.90 -24.90
N ASP A 160 2.11 32.66 -24.10
CA ASP A 160 2.67 32.20 -22.82
C ASP A 160 1.58 31.63 -21.90
N ALA A 161 0.37 32.20 -21.89
CA ALA A 161 -0.75 31.72 -21.09
C ALA A 161 -1.21 30.30 -21.48
N ILE A 162 -1.04 29.89 -22.73
CA ILE A 162 -1.34 28.50 -23.13
C ILE A 162 -0.28 27.54 -22.61
N PHE A 163 1.00 27.94 -22.66
CA PHE A 163 2.10 27.10 -22.16
C PHE A 163 2.09 26.97 -20.64
N LEU A 164 1.74 28.03 -19.92
CA LEU A 164 1.65 28.05 -18.46
C LEU A 164 0.62 27.05 -17.92
N GLN A 165 -0.48 26.81 -18.66
CA GLN A 165 -1.44 25.76 -18.32
C GLN A 165 -0.86 24.34 -18.29
N ASN A 166 0.33 24.12 -18.87
CA ASN A 166 1.03 22.83 -18.84
C ASN A 166 2.27 22.86 -17.93
N LEU A 167 2.42 23.88 -17.10
CA LEU A 167 3.58 24.05 -16.22
C LEU A 167 3.16 24.19 -14.76
N TRP A 168 4.02 23.76 -13.86
CA TRP A 168 3.86 23.87 -12.40
C TRP A 168 5.21 23.65 -11.69
N LEU A 169 5.38 24.12 -10.46
CA LEU A 169 6.59 23.86 -9.66
C LEU A 169 6.51 22.58 -8.83
N LEU A 170 7.57 21.79 -8.86
CA LEU A 170 7.75 20.62 -8.00
C LEU A 170 9.17 20.57 -7.43
N SER A 171 9.37 19.82 -6.34
CA SER A 171 10.72 19.40 -5.96
C SER A 171 11.26 18.36 -6.96
N PRO A 172 12.57 18.20 -7.13
CA PRO A 172 13.13 17.17 -8.02
C PRO A 172 12.67 15.75 -7.70
N SER A 173 12.47 15.43 -6.41
CA SER A 173 11.95 14.12 -6.00
C SER A 173 10.47 13.93 -6.37
N MET A 174 9.64 14.97 -6.23
CA MET A 174 8.23 14.93 -6.62
C MET A 174 8.11 14.86 -8.14
N HIS A 175 8.84 15.71 -8.85
CA HIS A 175 8.81 15.76 -10.31
C HIS A 175 9.20 14.41 -10.92
N LYS A 176 10.27 13.78 -10.41
CA LYS A 176 10.65 12.43 -10.84
C LYS A 176 9.53 11.43 -10.56
N ALA A 177 8.96 11.43 -9.36
CA ALA A 177 7.90 10.50 -8.99
C ALA A 177 6.61 10.71 -9.82
N PHE A 178 6.28 11.95 -10.15
CA PHE A 178 5.14 12.30 -11.00
C PHE A 178 5.33 11.75 -12.41
N ARG A 179 6.43 12.13 -13.08
CA ARG A 179 6.72 11.68 -14.46
C ARG A 179 6.83 10.17 -14.61
N THR A 180 7.24 9.47 -13.56
CA THR A 180 7.38 8.00 -13.58
C THR A 180 6.12 7.27 -13.12
N GLY A 181 5.02 8.00 -12.87
CA GLY A 181 3.73 7.43 -12.52
C GLY A 181 3.64 6.90 -11.09
N HIS A 182 4.52 7.30 -10.18
CA HIS A 182 4.45 6.88 -8.77
C HIS A 182 3.54 7.77 -7.92
N ILE A 183 3.23 8.97 -8.38
CA ILE A 183 2.24 9.86 -7.78
C ILE A 183 1.27 10.37 -8.84
N GLU A 184 0.01 10.53 -8.47
CA GLU A 184 -1.01 11.18 -9.30
C GLU A 184 -1.57 12.42 -8.60
N VAL A 185 -2.12 13.31 -9.42
CA VAL A 185 -2.90 14.46 -8.97
C VAL A 185 -4.37 14.17 -9.29
N ARG A 186 -5.25 14.39 -8.30
CA ARG A 186 -6.70 14.25 -8.43
C ARG A 186 -7.38 15.54 -8.02
N LYS A 187 -8.38 15.97 -8.80
CA LYS A 187 -9.27 17.06 -8.39
C LYS A 187 -10.14 16.61 -7.21
N ARG A 188 -10.46 17.54 -6.31
CA ARG A 188 -11.39 17.29 -5.19
C ARG A 188 -12.81 17.06 -5.72
N ILE A 189 -13.43 15.95 -5.31
CA ILE A 189 -14.74 15.48 -5.83
C ILE A 189 -15.93 16.29 -5.26
N ASP A 190 -15.75 17.01 -4.15
CA ASP A 190 -16.83 17.74 -3.47
C ASP A 190 -17.16 19.11 -4.09
N GLU A 191 -16.45 19.53 -5.14
CA GLU A 191 -16.86 20.72 -5.89
C GLU A 191 -17.80 20.29 -7.01
N PRO A 192 -19.00 20.91 -7.15
CA PRO A 192 -19.82 20.67 -8.31
C PRO A 192 -18.98 20.94 -9.57
N ASP A 193 -19.17 20.14 -10.62
CA ASP A 193 -18.69 20.48 -11.95
C ASP A 193 -19.17 21.90 -12.24
N VAL A 194 -18.30 22.90 -12.04
CA VAL A 194 -18.61 24.28 -12.37
C VAL A 194 -18.74 24.24 -13.87
N VAL A 195 -20.00 24.18 -14.32
CA VAL A 195 -20.41 24.40 -15.69
C VAL A 195 -19.58 25.54 -16.21
N ASP A 196 -18.87 25.28 -17.30
CA ASP A 196 -18.13 26.18 -18.19
C ASP A 196 -18.73 27.61 -18.15
N THR A 197 -18.41 28.33 -17.08
CA THR A 197 -18.78 29.72 -16.90
C THR A 197 -17.47 30.42 -17.18
N GLU A 198 -17.51 31.39 -18.08
CA GLU A 198 -16.37 32.18 -18.56
C GLU A 198 -15.63 32.96 -17.45
N ALA A 199 -15.88 32.65 -16.17
CA ALA A 199 -15.14 33.10 -15.01
C ALA A 199 -13.78 32.38 -14.94
N LEU A 200 -12.72 33.14 -15.16
CA LEU A 200 -11.35 32.69 -14.99
C LEU A 200 -11.11 32.18 -13.56
N GLN A 201 -10.71 30.91 -13.43
CA GLN A 201 -10.45 30.27 -12.14
C GLN A 201 -9.23 30.89 -11.46
N VAL A 202 -9.40 31.25 -10.19
CA VAL A 202 -8.39 31.96 -9.37
C VAL A 202 -7.74 31.03 -8.36
N GLU A 203 -8.42 29.95 -7.96
CA GLU A 203 -7.92 28.93 -7.03
C GLU A 203 -8.51 27.56 -7.34
N MET A 204 -7.73 26.50 -7.14
CA MET A 204 -8.12 25.10 -7.36
C MET A 204 -7.58 24.17 -6.28
N TYR A 205 -8.34 23.12 -5.95
CA TYR A 205 -8.01 22.17 -4.88
C TYR A 205 -7.75 20.76 -5.43
N TYR A 206 -6.59 20.21 -5.05
CA TYR A 206 -6.11 18.92 -5.53
C TYR A 206 -5.66 18.01 -4.39
N ALA A 207 -5.63 16.71 -4.70
CA ALA A 207 -5.01 15.67 -3.89
C ALA A 207 -3.84 15.07 -4.66
N LEU A 208 -2.66 15.07 -4.06
CA LEU A 208 -1.55 14.24 -4.46
C LEU A 208 -1.70 12.86 -3.81
N ALA A 209 -1.69 11.79 -4.59
CA ALA A 209 -1.82 10.42 -4.09
C ALA A 209 -0.69 9.52 -4.59
N MET A 210 -0.12 8.70 -3.70
CA MET A 210 0.86 7.68 -4.09
C MET A 210 0.16 6.50 -4.77
N LYS A 211 0.79 5.96 -5.82
CA LYS A 211 0.40 4.67 -6.37
C LYS A 211 0.94 3.52 -5.52
N HIS A 212 0.16 2.45 -5.49
CA HIS A 212 0.45 1.20 -4.81
C HIS A 212 0.58 0.09 -5.84
N PRO A 213 1.31 -1.01 -5.53
CA PRO A 213 1.79 -1.40 -4.20
C PRO A 213 3.16 -0.88 -3.78
N GLU A 214 3.98 -0.37 -4.69
CA GLU A 214 5.32 0.15 -4.34
C GLU A 214 5.27 1.63 -4.01
N THR A 215 5.48 1.97 -2.74
CA THR A 215 5.58 3.36 -2.30
C THR A 215 6.97 3.92 -2.60
N PRO A 216 7.08 4.97 -3.42
CA PRO A 216 8.36 5.67 -3.61
C PRO A 216 8.89 6.19 -2.26
N ARG A 217 10.17 5.94 -1.99
CA ARG A 217 10.86 6.44 -0.79
C ARG A 217 11.54 7.78 -1.09
N ASN A 218 11.87 8.53 -0.04
CA ASN A 218 12.63 9.79 -0.14
C ASN A 218 11.92 10.86 -0.99
N LEU A 219 10.60 10.92 -0.86
CA LEU A 219 9.76 11.93 -1.46
C LEU A 219 9.71 13.17 -0.55
N PHE A 220 10.15 14.31 -1.07
CA PHE A 220 10.17 15.57 -0.31
C PHE A 220 9.40 16.64 -1.07
N PHE A 221 8.64 17.47 -0.37
CA PHE A 221 8.05 18.66 -0.97
C PHE A 221 9.08 19.79 -1.14
N GLY A 222 8.71 20.88 -1.82
CA GLY A 222 9.61 22.03 -2.05
C GLY A 222 10.06 22.76 -0.77
N ASN A 223 9.30 22.62 0.32
CA ASN A 223 9.65 23.10 1.66
C ASN A 223 10.56 22.13 2.43
N GLY A 224 10.94 20.99 1.82
CA GLY A 224 11.79 19.97 2.41
C GLY A 224 11.10 19.01 3.39
N VAL A 225 9.80 19.14 3.61
CA VAL A 225 8.99 18.19 4.40
C VAL A 225 8.91 16.85 3.65
N TYR A 226 9.12 15.76 4.39
CA TYR A 226 8.98 14.41 3.86
C TYR A 226 7.50 14.06 3.62
N PHE A 227 7.20 13.53 2.44
CA PHE A 227 5.88 13.03 2.11
C PHE A 227 5.75 11.58 2.60
N SER A 228 5.20 11.42 3.80
CA SER A 228 4.99 10.11 4.46
C SER A 228 3.59 9.53 4.28
N GLY A 229 2.62 10.30 3.77
CA GLY A 229 1.21 9.93 3.74
C GLY A 229 0.76 9.35 2.40
N PHE A 230 -0.29 8.53 2.40
CA PHE A 230 -0.92 7.99 1.18
C PHE A 230 -1.45 9.11 0.26
N ARG A 231 -1.91 10.21 0.86
CA ARG A 231 -2.51 11.36 0.19
C ARG A 231 -2.09 12.66 0.88
N ALA A 232 -1.83 13.71 0.11
CA ALA A 232 -1.67 15.08 0.58
C ALA A 232 -2.59 16.02 -0.20
N TRP A 233 -3.27 16.93 0.49
CA TRP A 233 -4.12 17.95 -0.12
C TRP A 233 -3.33 19.23 -0.33
N PHE A 234 -3.58 19.92 -1.44
CA PHE A 234 -2.98 21.21 -1.75
C PHE A 234 -3.90 22.06 -2.63
N SER A 235 -3.68 23.37 -2.65
CA SER A 235 -4.32 24.29 -3.59
C SER A 235 -3.28 25.04 -4.41
N ILE A 236 -3.68 25.46 -5.62
CA ILE A 236 -2.91 26.33 -6.50
C ILE A 236 -3.79 27.55 -6.74
N SER A 237 -3.24 28.76 -6.63
CA SER A 237 -3.97 30.00 -6.86
C SER A 237 -3.14 31.03 -7.62
N THR A 238 -3.82 31.89 -8.38
CA THR A 238 -3.21 32.93 -9.21
C THR A 238 -3.91 34.25 -8.97
N THR A 239 -3.17 35.35 -8.98
CA THR A 239 -3.74 36.70 -8.89
C THR A 239 -4.05 37.31 -10.26
N ASN A 240 -3.61 36.66 -11.35
CA ASN A 240 -3.71 37.17 -12.71
C ASN A 240 -4.05 36.04 -13.70
N PRO A 241 -5.26 35.46 -13.64
CA PRO A 241 -5.59 34.26 -14.39
C PRO A 241 -5.64 34.45 -15.91
N ARG A 242 -5.61 35.71 -16.41
CA ARG A 242 -5.49 35.99 -17.86
C ARG A 242 -4.08 35.77 -18.40
N ASN A 243 -3.06 36.11 -17.61
CA ASN A 243 -1.67 36.10 -18.06
C ASN A 243 -0.84 35.00 -17.37
N LEU A 244 -1.24 34.59 -16.16
CA LEU A 244 -0.68 33.52 -15.35
C LEU A 244 -1.80 32.52 -14.99
N PRO A 245 -2.33 31.78 -15.98
CA PRO A 245 -3.38 30.81 -15.74
C PRO A 245 -2.83 29.58 -15.01
N LEU A 246 -3.65 29.03 -14.13
CA LEU A 246 -3.35 27.81 -13.39
C LEU A 246 -3.10 26.61 -14.32
N PRO A 247 -2.40 25.56 -13.83
CA PRO A 247 -2.23 24.33 -14.57
C PRO A 247 -3.58 23.69 -14.92
N SER A 248 -3.69 23.12 -16.12
CA SER A 248 -4.93 22.60 -16.68
C SER A 248 -5.39 21.32 -15.97
N ASP A 249 -6.60 21.36 -15.43
CA ASP A 249 -7.34 20.18 -14.93
C ASP A 249 -7.33 19.03 -15.95
N PHE A 250 -7.51 19.36 -17.22
CA PHE A 250 -7.54 18.39 -18.31
C PHE A 250 -6.19 17.68 -18.49
N LEU A 251 -5.07 18.40 -18.36
CA LEU A 251 -3.74 17.81 -18.46
C LEU A 251 -3.42 16.93 -17.24
N PHE A 252 -3.84 17.35 -16.04
CA PHE A 252 -3.75 16.49 -14.86
C PHE A 252 -4.58 15.22 -14.99
N ASP A 253 -5.82 15.30 -15.51
CA ASP A 253 -6.63 14.10 -15.73
C ASP A 253 -5.99 13.16 -16.76
N ILE A 254 -5.44 13.68 -17.87
CA ILE A 254 -4.69 12.86 -18.82
C ILE A 254 -3.52 12.17 -18.12
N HIS A 255 -2.67 12.90 -17.40
CA HIS A 255 -1.53 12.29 -16.71
C HIS A 255 -1.99 11.21 -15.72
N ARG A 256 -3.04 11.51 -14.93
CA ARG A 256 -3.64 10.58 -13.95
C ARG A 256 -4.06 9.26 -14.59
N ARG A 257 -4.71 9.30 -15.77
CA ARG A 257 -5.14 8.10 -16.50
C ARG A 257 -3.97 7.20 -16.92
N PHE A 258 -2.83 7.78 -17.28
CA PHE A 258 -1.61 7.02 -17.62
C PHE A 258 -0.80 6.57 -16.41
N THR A 259 -1.01 7.19 -15.24
CA THR A 259 -0.18 6.97 -14.05
C THR A 259 -0.17 5.49 -13.64
N THR A 260 -1.33 4.82 -13.67
CA THR A 260 -1.41 3.39 -13.33
C THR A 260 -0.58 2.53 -14.30
N ALA A 261 -0.60 2.83 -15.60
CA ALA A 261 0.19 2.09 -16.59
C ALA A 261 1.69 2.30 -16.37
N LEU A 262 2.13 3.55 -16.21
CA LEU A 262 3.53 3.88 -15.90
C LEU A 262 4.02 3.17 -14.64
N HIS A 263 3.21 3.18 -13.58
CA HIS A 263 3.53 2.49 -12.33
C HIS A 263 3.69 0.97 -12.55
N LEU A 264 2.76 0.33 -13.24
CA LEU A 264 2.81 -1.12 -13.48
C LEU A 264 3.96 -1.51 -14.41
N PHE A 265 4.33 -0.67 -15.39
CA PHE A 265 5.54 -0.90 -16.18
C PHE A 265 6.82 -0.81 -15.35
N SER A 266 6.90 0.14 -14.40
CA SER A 266 8.02 0.20 -13.46
C SER A 266 8.13 -1.07 -12.59
N ILE A 267 6.99 -1.68 -12.27
CA ILE A 267 6.91 -2.96 -11.56
C ILE A 267 7.36 -4.11 -12.46
N GLU A 268 6.92 -4.18 -13.73
CA GLU A 268 7.43 -5.19 -14.67
C GLU A 268 8.96 -5.09 -14.82
N ASP A 269 9.51 -3.88 -14.91
CA ASP A 269 10.96 -3.67 -14.98
C ASP A 269 11.67 -4.09 -13.69
N LYS A 270 11.00 -4.04 -12.55
CA LYS A 270 11.50 -4.60 -11.28
C LYS A 270 11.43 -6.13 -11.26
N ILE A 271 10.34 -6.72 -11.74
CA ILE A 271 10.19 -8.18 -11.89
C ILE A 271 11.31 -8.72 -12.79
N ASN A 272 11.57 -8.07 -13.92
CA ASN A 272 12.63 -8.44 -14.87
C ASN A 272 14.04 -8.35 -14.28
N ARG A 273 14.26 -7.46 -13.30
CA ARG A 273 15.54 -7.37 -12.55
C ARG A 273 15.69 -8.49 -11.51
N GLY A 274 14.60 -9.20 -11.19
CA GLY A 274 14.56 -10.27 -10.20
C GLY A 274 14.51 -9.77 -8.75
N TRP A 275 14.52 -10.73 -7.83
CA TRP A 275 14.41 -10.45 -6.39
C TRP A 275 15.61 -9.64 -5.86
N PRO A 276 15.37 -8.64 -4.98
CA PRO A 276 16.44 -7.81 -4.43
C PRO A 276 17.50 -8.63 -3.70
N LYS A 277 18.77 -8.46 -4.07
CA LYS A 277 19.90 -9.08 -3.36
C LYS A 277 20.31 -8.21 -2.16
N PRO A 278 20.62 -8.81 -0.99
CA PRO A 278 21.13 -8.06 0.16
C PRO A 278 22.49 -7.43 -0.17
N SER A 279 22.75 -6.24 0.38
CA SER A 279 24.06 -5.59 0.21
C SER A 279 25.18 -6.37 0.92
N ILE A 280 26.43 -6.21 0.49
CA ILE A 280 27.61 -6.88 1.08
C ILE A 280 27.69 -6.64 2.59
N LEU A 281 27.43 -5.39 3.03
CA LEU A 281 27.45 -5.05 4.45
C LEU A 281 26.32 -5.77 5.22
N GLN A 282 25.14 -5.89 4.62
CA GLN A 282 24.04 -6.68 5.19
C GLN A 282 24.36 -8.18 5.21
N GLN A 283 25.17 -8.69 4.28
CA GLN A 283 25.63 -10.08 4.27
C GLN A 283 26.65 -10.36 5.39
N LEU A 284 27.56 -9.41 5.68
CA LEU A 284 28.52 -9.55 6.78
C LEU A 284 27.84 -9.62 8.15
N PHE A 285 26.84 -8.77 8.40
CA PHE A 285 26.06 -8.81 9.65
C PHE A 285 24.92 -9.85 9.64
N ARG A 286 24.77 -10.64 8.57
CA ARG A 286 23.82 -11.76 8.48
C ARG A 286 24.35 -13.04 9.10
N LEU A 287 25.66 -13.17 9.32
CA LEU A 287 26.25 -14.40 9.84
C LEU A 287 25.68 -14.71 11.24
N PRO A 288 24.89 -15.78 11.39
CA PRO A 288 24.43 -16.20 12.69
C PRO A 288 25.64 -16.73 13.46
N ILE A 289 25.86 -16.25 14.69
CA ILE A 289 26.79 -16.86 15.63
C ILE A 289 26.25 -18.28 15.90
N SER A 290 26.77 -19.32 15.23
CA SER A 290 26.01 -20.56 15.00
C SER A 290 26.36 -21.75 15.91
N ILE A 291 27.21 -21.63 16.93
CA ILE A 291 27.50 -22.77 17.84
C ILE A 291 27.46 -22.38 19.33
N PHE A 292 27.85 -21.16 19.69
CA PHE A 292 27.80 -20.68 21.09
C PHE A 292 26.43 -20.12 21.51
N LYS A 293 25.40 -20.19 20.66
CA LYS A 293 24.18 -19.36 20.75
C LYS A 293 23.36 -19.58 22.01
N ARG A 294 23.15 -20.83 22.46
CA ARG A 294 22.26 -21.11 23.60
C ARG A 294 22.95 -20.89 24.94
N ASP A 295 24.22 -21.25 25.05
CA ASP A 295 24.98 -21.06 26.28
C ASP A 295 25.41 -19.60 26.45
N PHE A 296 25.82 -18.92 25.38
CA PHE A 296 26.03 -17.47 25.41
C PHE A 296 24.75 -16.72 25.74
N HIS A 297 23.61 -17.11 25.17
CA HIS A 297 22.32 -16.51 25.49
C HIS A 297 21.94 -16.70 26.96
N ARG A 298 22.10 -17.91 27.51
CA ARG A 298 21.88 -18.19 28.93
C ARG A 298 22.80 -17.34 29.81
N LEU A 299 24.09 -17.29 29.51
CA LEU A 299 25.06 -16.45 30.22
C LEU A 299 24.72 -14.95 30.09
N TRP A 300 24.24 -14.52 28.92
CA TRP A 300 23.83 -13.14 28.69
C TRP A 300 22.63 -12.76 29.54
N LEU A 301 21.63 -13.64 29.68
CA LEU A 301 20.47 -13.41 30.55
C LEU A 301 20.84 -13.33 32.04
N TRP A 302 22.01 -13.85 32.45
CA TRP A 302 22.54 -13.68 33.81
C TRP A 302 23.16 -12.29 34.05
N ALA A 303 23.46 -11.54 32.99
CA ALA A 303 23.94 -10.18 33.13
C ALA A 303 22.86 -9.29 33.76
N PRO A 304 23.26 -8.31 34.62
CA PRO A 304 22.32 -7.38 35.22
C PRO A 304 21.45 -6.66 34.18
N VAL A 305 20.18 -6.43 34.54
CA VAL A 305 19.18 -5.71 33.72
C VAL A 305 19.75 -4.38 33.20
N SER A 306 20.44 -3.61 34.06
CA SER A 306 21.06 -2.34 33.69
C SER A 306 22.10 -2.47 32.57
N THR A 307 22.94 -3.51 32.62
CA THR A 307 23.94 -3.82 31.60
C THR A 307 23.29 -4.23 30.28
N ARG A 308 22.31 -5.15 30.33
CA ARG A 308 21.58 -5.58 29.13
C ARG A 308 20.88 -4.41 28.45
N LEU A 309 20.17 -3.59 29.23
CA LEU A 309 19.46 -2.40 28.74
C LEU A 309 20.42 -1.38 28.11
N TYR A 310 21.57 -1.14 28.74
CA TYR A 310 22.63 -0.28 28.17
C TYR A 310 23.09 -0.79 26.81
N CYS A 311 23.36 -2.10 26.68
CA CYS A 311 23.77 -2.72 25.43
C CYS A 311 22.69 -2.62 24.35
N TYR A 312 21.42 -2.91 24.67
CA TYR A 312 20.31 -2.80 23.73
C TYR A 312 20.10 -1.38 23.21
N ARG A 313 20.23 -0.37 24.07
CA ARG A 313 20.17 1.05 23.65
C ARG A 313 21.27 1.40 22.65
N HIS A 314 22.50 0.90 22.87
CA HIS A 314 23.61 1.08 21.93
C HIS A 314 23.36 0.33 20.62
N MET A 315 22.85 -0.90 20.69
CA MET A 315 22.51 -1.69 19.50
C MET A 315 21.42 -1.02 18.66
N ILE A 316 20.42 -0.37 19.27
CA ILE A 316 19.41 0.44 18.56
C ILE A 316 20.08 1.61 17.84
N ALA A 317 20.96 2.35 18.51
CA ALA A 317 21.67 3.48 17.91
C ALA A 317 22.56 3.05 16.74
N ILE A 318 23.28 1.93 16.88
CA ILE A 318 24.07 1.32 15.80
C ILE A 318 23.17 0.85 14.66
N GLY A 319 22.05 0.19 14.99
CA GLY A 319 21.07 -0.31 14.03
C GLY A 319 20.53 0.81 13.14
N LYS A 320 20.15 1.94 13.73
CA LYS A 320 19.71 3.15 12.98
C LYS A 320 20.76 3.66 12.01
N ARG A 321 22.04 3.58 12.37
CA ARG A 321 23.16 4.02 11.50
C ARG A 321 23.45 3.04 10.37
N ILE A 322 23.39 1.73 10.64
CA ILE A 322 23.74 0.68 9.66
C ILE A 322 22.58 0.40 8.70
N TYR A 323 21.36 0.30 9.22
CA TYR A 323 20.19 -0.16 8.47
C TYR A 323 19.19 0.96 8.15
N GLY A 324 19.34 2.13 8.76
CA GLY A 324 18.33 3.19 8.70
C GLY A 324 17.18 2.97 9.70
N PRO A 325 16.24 3.93 9.79
CA PRO A 325 15.01 3.75 10.52
C PRO A 325 14.09 2.74 9.81
N GLU A 326 13.37 1.94 10.59
CA GLU A 326 12.28 1.10 10.09
C GLU A 326 11.01 1.94 9.88
N ASP A 327 10.06 1.44 9.09
CA ASP A 327 8.77 2.12 8.86
C ASP A 327 7.98 2.33 10.17
N VAL A 328 8.16 1.41 11.10
CA VAL A 328 7.53 1.40 12.41
C VAL A 328 8.55 1.88 13.45
N HIS A 329 8.34 3.08 14.00
CA HIS A 329 9.34 3.76 14.82
C HIS A 329 9.67 3.05 16.16
N TRP A 330 8.80 2.15 16.62
CA TRP A 330 9.02 1.34 17.81
C TRP A 330 9.75 0.01 17.55
N VAL A 331 10.04 -0.32 16.28
CA VAL A 331 10.82 -1.50 15.89
C VAL A 331 12.14 -1.04 15.30
N GLN A 332 13.24 -1.72 15.62
CA GLN A 332 14.53 -1.44 15.00
C GLN A 332 15.31 -2.72 14.73
N ARG A 333 15.76 -2.89 13.48
CA ARG A 333 16.79 -3.87 13.15
C ARG A 333 18.10 -3.47 13.80
N VAL A 334 18.74 -4.41 14.49
CA VAL A 334 20.03 -4.20 15.17
C VAL A 334 21.06 -5.25 14.70
N PRO A 335 22.35 -5.11 15.05
CA PRO A 335 23.38 -6.09 14.68
C PRO A 335 23.06 -7.52 15.14
N PHE A 336 23.79 -8.49 14.59
CA PHE A 336 23.69 -9.93 14.92
C PHE A 336 22.37 -10.62 14.51
N GLY A 337 21.67 -10.05 13.52
CA GLY A 337 20.42 -10.62 13.03
C GLY A 337 19.29 -10.54 14.05
N LEU A 338 19.26 -9.49 14.87
CA LEU A 338 18.22 -9.27 15.87
C LEU A 338 17.33 -8.08 15.50
N TYR A 339 16.14 -8.07 16.09
CA TYR A 339 15.22 -6.95 16.15
C TYR A 339 14.95 -6.59 17.61
N ILE A 340 14.77 -5.31 17.87
CA ILE A 340 14.30 -4.82 19.16
C ILE A 340 13.01 -4.05 18.93
N LYS A 341 11.93 -4.51 19.56
CA LYS A 341 10.61 -3.88 19.55
C LYS A 341 10.38 -3.24 20.92
N LYS A 342 9.94 -1.99 20.92
CA LYS A 342 9.55 -1.24 22.12
C LYS A 342 8.04 -1.25 22.23
N THR A 343 7.46 -1.80 23.29
CA THR A 343 6.00 -1.78 23.46
C THR A 343 5.59 -1.33 24.85
N ASN A 344 4.32 -0.96 24.97
CA ASN A 344 3.68 -0.61 26.22
C ASN A 344 2.76 -1.77 26.64
N GLY A 345 3.34 -2.86 27.16
CA GLY A 345 2.59 -3.94 27.81
C GLY A 345 2.46 -5.25 27.03
N THR A 346 2.58 -5.26 25.70
CA THR A 346 2.38 -6.48 24.88
C THR A 346 3.60 -7.42 24.84
N SER A 347 4.80 -6.95 25.19
CA SER A 347 6.06 -7.67 24.98
C SER A 347 6.13 -9.03 25.70
N TRP A 348 5.52 -9.15 26.87
CA TRP A 348 5.54 -10.40 27.66
C TRP A 348 4.65 -11.47 27.02
N ASN A 349 3.43 -11.09 26.61
CA ASN A 349 2.53 -11.99 25.89
C ASN A 349 3.14 -12.41 24.55
N GLU A 350 3.60 -11.44 23.75
CA GLU A 350 4.24 -11.70 22.46
C GLU A 350 5.44 -12.66 22.61
N SER A 351 6.27 -12.48 23.64
CA SER A 351 7.37 -13.41 23.94
C SER A 351 6.89 -14.82 24.27
N ASN A 352 5.82 -14.97 25.05
CA ASN A 352 5.30 -16.28 25.42
C ASN A 352 4.65 -16.98 24.21
N ALA A 353 3.97 -16.23 23.35
CA ALA A 353 3.43 -16.74 22.09
C ALA A 353 4.52 -17.23 21.13
N LEU A 354 5.61 -16.47 20.96
CA LEU A 354 6.76 -16.93 20.19
C LEU A 354 7.33 -18.25 20.74
N ASN A 355 7.37 -18.43 22.07
CA ASN A 355 7.79 -19.68 22.71
C ASN A 355 6.79 -20.82 22.44
N MET A 356 5.49 -20.54 22.42
CA MET A 356 4.46 -21.53 22.07
C MET A 356 4.58 -21.97 20.61
N VAL A 357 4.74 -21.01 19.68
CA VAL A 357 4.96 -21.27 18.25
C VAL A 357 6.21 -22.14 18.06
N GLU A 358 7.31 -21.81 18.75
CA GLU A 358 8.54 -22.63 18.74
C GLU A 358 8.30 -24.06 19.22
N ARG A 359 7.50 -24.23 20.27
CA ARG A 359 7.31 -25.51 20.94
C ARG A 359 6.35 -26.45 20.21
N TYR A 360 5.26 -25.92 19.65
CA TYR A 360 4.13 -26.72 19.16
C TYR A 360 3.98 -26.71 17.64
N THR A 361 4.77 -25.91 16.92
CA THR A 361 4.67 -25.80 15.46
C THR A 361 6.04 -25.86 14.79
N SER A 362 6.04 -26.05 13.47
CA SER A 362 7.23 -25.86 12.65
C SER A 362 7.22 -24.51 11.92
N ILE A 363 6.39 -23.56 12.35
CA ILE A 363 6.25 -22.25 11.71
C ILE A 363 7.53 -21.44 11.96
N PRO A 364 8.19 -20.93 10.91
CA PRO A 364 9.27 -19.97 11.08
C PRO A 364 8.71 -18.66 11.62
N ALA A 365 9.15 -18.29 12.82
CA ALA A 365 8.80 -17.05 13.51
C ALA A 365 10.04 -16.50 14.21
N PRO A 366 10.04 -15.23 14.68
CA PRO A 366 11.08 -14.74 15.57
C PRO A 366 11.26 -15.67 16.78
N ARG A 367 12.49 -15.84 17.24
CA ARG A 367 12.76 -16.46 18.55
C ARG A 367 12.85 -15.35 19.57
N SER A 368 12.11 -15.48 20.67
CA SER A 368 12.25 -14.58 21.80
C SER A 368 13.64 -14.75 22.42
N VAL A 369 14.39 -13.65 22.51
CA VAL A 369 15.73 -13.63 23.11
C VAL A 369 15.66 -13.02 24.49
N ASP A 370 14.94 -11.93 24.68
CA ASP A 370 14.89 -11.25 25.96
C ASP A 370 13.66 -10.34 26.04
N VAL A 371 13.11 -10.20 27.24
CA VAL A 371 12.08 -9.21 27.56
C VAL A 371 12.56 -8.43 28.77
N ILE A 372 12.66 -7.11 28.61
CA ILE A 372 13.23 -6.25 29.64
C ILE A 372 12.42 -4.97 29.76
N GLU A 373 12.02 -4.65 30.99
CA GLU A 373 11.37 -3.39 31.31
C GLU A 373 12.41 -2.27 31.48
N ASP A 374 12.19 -1.17 30.79
CA ASP A 374 12.93 0.07 30.95
C ASP A 374 12.17 1.00 31.90
N SER A 375 12.46 0.90 33.19
CA SER A 375 11.78 1.66 34.24
C SER A 375 11.87 3.18 34.05
N LYS A 376 12.88 3.68 33.32
CA LYS A 376 13.03 5.12 33.04
C LYS A 376 12.00 5.62 32.03
N THR A 377 11.67 4.79 31.04
CA THR A 377 10.72 5.14 29.99
C THR A 377 9.34 4.51 30.19
N ARG A 378 9.21 3.61 31.18
CA ARG A 378 8.02 2.76 31.41
C ARG A 378 7.62 1.99 30.15
N THR A 379 8.61 1.56 29.38
CA THR A 379 8.41 0.76 28.16
C THR A 379 9.10 -0.59 28.31
N THR A 380 8.61 -1.60 27.60
CA THR A 380 9.25 -2.92 27.55
C THR A 380 9.97 -3.08 26.21
N LEU A 381 11.16 -3.67 26.25
CA LEU A 381 11.89 -4.07 25.06
C LEU A 381 11.73 -5.58 24.88
N LEU A 382 11.19 -5.99 23.73
CA LEU A 382 11.26 -7.36 23.24
C LEU A 382 12.44 -7.46 22.27
N VAL A 383 13.44 -8.26 22.63
CA VAL A 383 14.58 -8.61 21.78
C VAL A 383 14.29 -9.96 21.15
N MET A 384 14.36 -10.03 19.83
CA MET A 384 13.99 -11.23 19.08
C MET A 384 14.87 -11.43 17.86
N THR A 385 14.92 -12.65 17.33
CA THR A 385 15.67 -12.94 16.10
C THR A 385 14.95 -12.43 14.87
N ARG A 386 15.70 -11.99 13.87
CA ARG A 386 15.18 -11.61 12.56
C ARG A 386 14.66 -12.83 11.79
N VAL A 387 13.47 -12.72 11.23
CA VAL A 387 12.98 -13.59 10.14
C VAL A 387 13.53 -13.09 8.81
N HIS A 388 13.96 -13.99 7.94
CA HIS A 388 14.50 -13.64 6.61
C HIS A 388 13.37 -13.28 5.63
N GLY A 389 13.74 -12.87 4.41
CA GLY A 389 12.77 -12.42 3.40
C GLY A 389 12.38 -10.94 3.48
N GLN A 390 11.32 -10.62 2.74
CA GLN A 390 10.67 -9.33 2.58
C GLN A 390 9.20 -9.45 2.98
N ARG A 391 8.56 -8.34 3.36
CA ARG A 391 7.14 -8.35 3.70
C ARG A 391 6.31 -8.56 2.44
N LEU A 392 5.26 -9.38 2.53
CA LEU A 392 4.35 -9.66 1.41
C LEU A 392 3.73 -8.38 0.85
N LYS A 393 3.41 -7.40 1.72
CA LYS A 393 2.88 -6.09 1.33
C LYS A 393 3.77 -5.37 0.30
N GLU A 394 5.07 -5.56 0.37
CA GLU A 394 6.07 -4.90 -0.50
C GLU A 394 6.41 -5.70 -1.76
N SER A 395 5.99 -6.97 -1.83
CA SER A 395 6.51 -7.93 -2.80
C SER A 395 5.45 -8.78 -3.48
N ILE A 396 4.18 -8.70 -3.09
CA ILE A 396 3.08 -9.46 -3.72
C ILE A 396 2.97 -9.18 -5.22
N ASN A 397 3.30 -7.97 -5.66
CA ASN A 397 3.35 -7.60 -7.07
C ASN A 397 4.47 -8.29 -7.85
N LEU A 398 5.49 -8.79 -7.18
CA LEU A 398 6.58 -9.56 -7.80
C LEU A 398 6.22 -11.03 -7.98
N MET A 399 5.15 -11.50 -7.35
CA MET A 399 4.75 -12.91 -7.36
C MET A 399 3.79 -13.22 -8.50
N SER A 400 4.07 -14.31 -9.21
CA SER A 400 3.18 -14.98 -10.16
C SER A 400 1.93 -15.56 -9.48
N TYR A 401 0.93 -15.96 -10.28
CA TYR A 401 -0.26 -16.64 -9.74
C TYR A 401 0.10 -17.94 -9.01
N ALA A 402 0.95 -18.78 -9.60
CA ALA A 402 1.39 -20.03 -8.98
C ALA A 402 2.11 -19.81 -7.63
N GLU A 403 2.95 -18.77 -7.53
CA GLU A 403 3.61 -18.42 -6.26
C GLU A 403 2.60 -17.92 -5.22
N ARG A 404 1.59 -17.12 -5.62
CA ARG A 404 0.51 -16.68 -4.73
C ARG A 404 -0.35 -17.84 -4.26
N ASP A 405 -0.69 -18.76 -5.16
CA ASP A 405 -1.46 -19.97 -4.83
C ASP A 405 -0.72 -20.85 -3.83
N GLN A 406 0.58 -21.03 -4.05
CA GLN A 406 1.43 -21.80 -3.16
C GLN A 406 1.62 -21.12 -1.80
N LEU A 407 1.74 -19.79 -1.77
CA LEU A 407 1.75 -19.00 -0.54
C LEU A 407 0.47 -19.23 0.27
N VAL A 408 -0.69 -19.22 -0.38
CA VAL A 408 -1.99 -19.49 0.24
C VAL A 408 -2.05 -20.91 0.82
N ASP A 409 -1.58 -21.91 0.08
CA ASP A 409 -1.50 -23.29 0.58
C ASP A 409 -0.57 -23.43 1.79
N ASP A 410 0.56 -22.74 1.78
CA ASP A 410 1.52 -22.79 2.88
C ASP A 410 1.00 -22.04 4.12
N LEU A 411 0.30 -20.90 3.94
CA LEU A 411 -0.39 -20.20 5.02
C LEU A 411 -1.50 -21.07 5.64
N ALA A 412 -2.26 -21.81 4.83
CA ALA A 412 -3.28 -22.73 5.34
C ALA A 412 -2.66 -23.82 6.23
N LYS A 413 -1.47 -24.33 5.87
CA LYS A 413 -0.72 -25.26 6.73
C LYS A 413 -0.27 -24.60 8.03
N TYR A 414 0.12 -23.33 8.02
CA TYR A 414 0.49 -22.59 9.24
C TYR A 414 -0.73 -22.42 10.14
N VAL A 415 -1.86 -21.95 9.62
CA VAL A 415 -3.11 -21.82 10.38
C VAL A 415 -3.54 -23.16 10.99
N SER A 416 -3.44 -24.26 10.22
CA SER A 416 -3.74 -25.61 10.73
C SER A 416 -2.84 -26.02 11.89
N GLN A 417 -1.56 -25.64 11.88
CA GLN A 417 -0.64 -25.89 12.99
C GLN A 417 -0.96 -25.01 14.20
N LEU A 418 -1.26 -23.73 14.00
CA LEU A 418 -1.63 -22.82 15.09
C LEU A 418 -2.83 -23.35 15.87
N ARG A 419 -3.87 -23.80 15.16
CA ARG A 419 -5.08 -24.40 15.75
C ARG A 419 -4.84 -25.67 16.59
N LYS A 420 -3.64 -26.28 16.54
CA LYS A 420 -3.27 -27.44 17.37
C LYS A 420 -2.59 -27.06 18.69
N ASN A 421 -2.27 -25.78 18.90
CA ASN A 421 -1.69 -25.34 20.16
C ASN A 421 -2.73 -25.50 21.28
N PRO A 422 -2.36 -26.12 22.41
CA PRO A 422 -3.29 -26.33 23.51
C PRO A 422 -3.59 -25.00 24.22
N ASN A 423 -4.87 -24.72 24.46
CA ASN A 423 -5.27 -23.68 25.40
C ASN A 423 -5.08 -24.22 26.83
N THR A 424 -4.10 -23.69 27.55
CA THR A 424 -3.82 -24.04 28.96
C THR A 424 -4.34 -22.98 29.93
N THR A 425 -5.02 -21.95 29.44
CA THR A 425 -5.62 -20.90 30.28
C THR A 425 -6.94 -21.41 30.87
N PRO A 426 -7.42 -20.84 32.00
CA PRO A 426 -8.73 -21.18 32.56
C PRO A 426 -9.90 -20.49 31.82
N TYR A 427 -9.62 -19.79 30.71
CA TYR A 427 -10.56 -18.97 29.98
C TYR A 427 -10.80 -19.54 28.59
N LEU A 428 -11.98 -19.25 28.03
CA LEU A 428 -12.28 -19.61 26.65
C LEU A 428 -11.49 -18.69 25.71
N PHE A 429 -11.46 -17.39 25.99
CA PHE A 429 -10.69 -16.40 25.22
C PHE A 429 -9.79 -15.57 26.13
N ALA A 430 -8.49 -15.58 25.84
CA ALA A 430 -7.47 -14.91 26.65
C ALA A 430 -6.17 -14.73 25.85
N ASP A 431 -5.27 -13.90 26.35
CA ASP A 431 -3.89 -13.92 25.91
C ASP A 431 -3.20 -15.25 26.31
N THR A 432 -1.94 -15.45 25.91
CA THR A 432 -1.21 -16.70 26.22
C THR A 432 -0.74 -16.80 27.68
N LEU A 433 -0.86 -15.71 28.45
CA LEU A 433 -0.51 -15.61 29.86
C LEU A 433 -1.75 -15.65 30.77
N SER A 434 -2.92 -16.03 30.24
CA SER A 434 -4.22 -16.05 30.94
C SER A 434 -4.72 -14.66 31.37
N GLY A 435 -4.26 -13.60 30.72
CA GLY A 435 -4.70 -12.22 30.88
C GLY A 435 -5.63 -11.73 29.76
N PRO A 436 -5.98 -10.44 29.79
CA PRO A 436 -6.77 -9.79 28.74
C PRO A 436 -6.08 -9.86 27.39
N MET A 437 -6.84 -10.12 26.33
CA MET A 437 -6.34 -10.14 24.96
C MET A 437 -6.01 -8.73 24.48
N TYR A 438 -4.91 -8.59 23.75
CA TYR A 438 -4.65 -7.43 22.91
C TYR A 438 -5.08 -7.73 21.47
N ASP A 439 -5.80 -6.81 20.82
CA ASP A 439 -6.20 -6.94 19.42
C ASP A 439 -6.64 -5.59 18.84
N HIS A 440 -6.39 -5.35 17.55
CA HIS A 440 -6.79 -4.11 16.90
C HIS A 440 -8.30 -3.99 16.66
N LEU A 441 -9.03 -5.11 16.60
CA LEU A 441 -10.48 -5.17 16.42
C LEU A 441 -11.26 -5.25 17.73
N ILE A 442 -10.58 -5.19 18.88
CA ILE A 442 -11.21 -5.09 20.20
C ILE A 442 -11.25 -3.62 20.62
N PRO A 443 -12.38 -3.11 21.17
CA PRO A 443 -12.44 -1.76 21.70
C PRO A 443 -11.34 -1.47 22.72
N ASN A 444 -10.76 -0.26 22.68
CA ASN A 444 -9.61 0.12 23.51
C ASN A 444 -8.36 -0.79 23.35
N ARG A 445 -8.36 -1.69 22.34
CA ARG A 445 -7.33 -2.67 22.00
C ARG A 445 -7.05 -3.74 23.04
N ILE A 446 -7.74 -3.75 24.18
CA ILE A 446 -7.53 -4.68 25.29
C ILE A 446 -8.89 -5.14 25.81
N GLY A 447 -9.13 -6.44 25.91
CA GLY A 447 -10.40 -6.96 26.42
C GLY A 447 -10.31 -8.36 27.01
N GLY A 448 -11.16 -8.65 27.98
CA GLY A 448 -11.24 -9.96 28.65
C GLY A 448 -10.29 -10.09 29.84
N PRO A 449 -9.84 -11.31 30.19
CA PRO A 449 -10.16 -12.58 29.53
C PRO A 449 -11.64 -12.96 29.69
N PHE A 450 -12.16 -13.84 28.82
CA PHE A 450 -13.58 -14.18 28.74
C PHE A 450 -13.83 -15.68 28.96
N HIS A 451 -14.85 -16.01 29.73
CA HIS A 451 -15.31 -17.39 29.93
C HIS A 451 -16.28 -17.85 28.84
N THR A 452 -17.01 -16.92 28.23
CA THR A 452 -17.97 -17.22 27.16
C THR A 452 -17.80 -16.28 25.96
N GLU A 453 -18.30 -16.72 24.81
CA GLU A 453 -18.38 -15.88 23.61
C GLU A 453 -19.41 -14.76 23.74
N LEU A 454 -20.44 -14.98 24.55
CA LEU A 454 -21.41 -13.92 24.87
C LEU A 454 -20.73 -12.76 25.60
N ASP A 455 -19.84 -13.04 26.57
CA ASP A 455 -19.10 -11.99 27.29
C ASP A 455 -18.20 -11.19 26.35
N LEU A 456 -17.48 -11.88 25.44
CA LEU A 456 -16.67 -11.24 24.40
C LEU A 456 -17.53 -10.34 23.52
N ASN A 457 -18.66 -10.86 23.03
CA ASN A 457 -19.58 -10.09 22.22
C ASN A 457 -20.02 -8.86 23.00
N ILE A 458 -20.67 -8.99 24.15
CA ILE A 458 -21.12 -7.87 25.00
C ILE A 458 -20.03 -6.79 25.15
N TYR A 459 -18.78 -7.19 25.44
CA TYR A 459 -17.65 -6.27 25.55
C TYR A 459 -17.35 -5.51 24.24
N LYS A 460 -17.33 -6.21 23.10
CA LYS A 460 -17.15 -5.56 21.78
C LYS A 460 -18.19 -4.48 21.52
N PHE A 461 -19.40 -4.63 22.07
CA PHE A 461 -20.53 -3.71 21.84
C PHE A 461 -20.63 -2.56 22.83
N SER A 462 -20.25 -2.76 24.09
CA SER A 462 -20.39 -1.73 25.13
C SER A 462 -19.68 -0.42 24.81
N GLU A 463 -18.69 -0.46 23.91
CA GLU A 463 -17.89 0.69 23.49
C GLU A 463 -18.21 1.18 22.05
N VAL A 464 -19.05 0.44 21.30
CA VAL A 464 -19.40 0.72 19.89
C VAL A 464 -20.78 1.36 19.78
N GLY A 465 -21.68 1.08 20.72
CA GLY A 465 -22.98 1.74 20.83
C GLY A 465 -22.90 2.96 21.74
N GLY A 466 -23.35 4.12 21.25
CA GLY A 466 -24.09 5.02 22.15
C GLY A 466 -25.27 4.25 22.76
N ASN A 467 -25.85 4.74 23.84
CA ASN A 467 -26.91 4.06 24.63
C ASN A 467 -28.17 3.58 23.85
N ASP A 468 -28.22 3.69 22.52
CA ASP A 468 -29.40 3.54 21.66
C ASP A 468 -29.37 2.31 20.72
N VAL A 469 -28.33 1.47 20.69
CA VAL A 469 -28.29 0.24 19.85
C VAL A 469 -27.97 -1.00 20.67
N THR A 470 -28.84 -2.00 20.60
CA THR A 470 -28.71 -3.30 21.28
C THR A 470 -27.88 -4.30 20.47
N LEU A 471 -27.35 -5.31 21.18
CA LEU A 471 -26.65 -6.44 20.58
C LEU A 471 -27.49 -7.16 19.52
N ALA A 472 -28.76 -7.39 19.83
CA ALA A 472 -29.70 -8.06 18.94
C ALA A 472 -29.97 -7.26 17.66
N GLU A 473 -30.04 -5.93 17.72
CA GLU A 473 -30.24 -5.08 16.54
C GLU A 473 -29.08 -5.17 15.55
N ILE A 474 -27.84 -5.33 16.03
CA ILE A 474 -26.67 -5.45 15.15
C ILE A 474 -26.59 -6.83 14.50
N TYR A 475 -26.95 -7.87 15.25
CA TYR A 475 -27.01 -9.25 14.76
C TYR A 475 -28.30 -9.59 14.00
N ASP A 476 -29.25 -8.66 13.84
CA ASP A 476 -30.60 -8.92 13.30
C ASP A 476 -31.33 -10.05 14.05
N GLY A 477 -31.28 -10.07 15.38
CA GLY A 477 -31.93 -11.05 16.26
C GLY A 477 -30.99 -11.69 17.28
N GLU A 478 -31.52 -12.07 18.45
CA GLU A 478 -30.73 -12.75 19.51
C GLU A 478 -30.18 -14.10 19.04
N GLU A 479 -30.93 -14.80 18.19
CA GLU A 479 -30.57 -16.08 17.58
C GLU A 479 -29.37 -16.00 16.62
N ASN A 480 -29.00 -14.79 16.21
CA ASN A 480 -27.91 -14.53 15.27
C ASN A 480 -26.62 -14.09 15.97
N ILE A 481 -26.64 -13.89 17.29
CA ILE A 481 -25.45 -13.60 18.09
C ILE A 481 -24.52 -14.82 18.05
N PRO A 482 -23.25 -14.68 17.62
CA PRO A 482 -22.26 -15.75 17.61
C PRO A 482 -22.11 -16.38 19.00
N GLN A 483 -22.31 -17.68 19.07
CA GLN A 483 -22.16 -18.47 20.29
C GLN A 483 -21.65 -19.86 19.96
N GLY A 484 -20.89 -20.43 20.90
CA GLY A 484 -20.44 -21.83 20.83
C GLY A 484 -19.25 -22.07 19.90
N HIS A 485 -18.60 -21.02 19.40
CA HIS A 485 -17.38 -21.18 18.61
C HIS A 485 -16.24 -21.74 19.46
N ARG A 486 -15.44 -22.59 18.82
CA ARG A 486 -14.23 -23.14 19.46
C ARG A 486 -13.19 -22.05 19.66
N SER A 487 -12.38 -22.21 20.70
CA SER A 487 -11.20 -21.39 20.94
C SER A 487 -9.95 -22.02 20.32
N PHE A 488 -9.19 -21.23 19.57
CA PHE A 488 -7.92 -21.63 18.99
C PHE A 488 -6.84 -20.59 19.23
N PHE A 489 -5.59 -21.03 19.31
CA PHE A 489 -4.45 -20.12 19.26
C PHE A 489 -4.37 -19.49 17.86
N THR A 490 -4.38 -18.16 17.83
CA THR A 490 -4.38 -17.33 16.62
C THR A 490 -3.20 -16.38 16.65
N HIS A 491 -2.64 -16.08 15.47
CA HIS A 491 -1.77 -14.91 15.29
C HIS A 491 -2.59 -13.63 15.41
N SER A 492 -3.82 -13.63 14.89
CA SER A 492 -4.78 -12.51 14.97
C SER A 492 -4.32 -11.21 14.32
N ASP A 493 -3.31 -11.28 13.45
CA ASP A 493 -2.87 -10.15 12.62
C ASP A 493 -2.10 -10.66 11.39
N LEU A 494 -2.71 -11.60 10.65
CA LEU A 494 -2.18 -12.11 9.38
C LEU A 494 -2.27 -11.08 8.24
N HIS A 495 -1.97 -9.82 8.53
CA HIS A 495 -1.86 -8.76 7.56
C HIS A 495 -0.60 -8.94 6.68
N PHE A 496 -0.64 -8.44 5.44
CA PHE A 496 0.46 -8.64 4.48
C PHE A 496 1.80 -8.00 4.92
N SER A 497 1.80 -7.08 5.90
CA SER A 497 3.05 -6.57 6.49
C SER A 497 3.76 -7.59 7.39
N ASN A 498 3.03 -8.61 7.86
CA ASN A 498 3.47 -9.55 8.88
C ASN A 498 3.79 -10.94 8.28
N ILE A 499 3.49 -11.12 7.00
CA ILE A 499 3.82 -12.32 6.22
C ILE A 499 5.16 -12.09 5.51
N MET A 500 6.14 -12.93 5.78
CA MET A 500 7.48 -12.84 5.17
C MET A 500 7.59 -13.80 3.99
N VAL A 501 8.10 -13.30 2.86
CA VAL A 501 8.38 -14.09 1.66
C VAL A 501 9.82 -13.93 1.20
N ASP A 502 10.40 -14.99 0.66
CA ASP A 502 11.70 -14.98 -0.01
C ASP A 502 11.58 -15.72 -1.33
N GLN A 503 11.89 -15.05 -2.45
CA GLN A 503 11.82 -15.62 -3.78
C GLN A 503 10.47 -16.30 -4.09
N GLY A 504 9.37 -15.63 -3.76
CA GLY A 504 8.00 -16.14 -3.99
C GLY A 504 7.55 -17.24 -3.03
N ARG A 505 8.36 -17.60 -2.02
CA ARG A 505 8.03 -18.63 -1.02
C ARG A 505 7.80 -18.03 0.36
N LEU A 506 6.79 -18.54 1.08
CA LEU A 506 6.56 -18.20 2.47
C LEU A 506 7.77 -18.59 3.33
N CYS A 507 8.32 -17.64 4.08
CA CYS A 507 9.52 -17.87 4.90
C CYS A 507 9.34 -17.56 6.38
N GLY A 508 8.19 -17.00 6.79
CA GLY A 508 7.79 -16.91 8.19
C GLY A 508 6.69 -15.89 8.47
N LEU A 509 6.30 -15.81 9.75
CA LEU A 509 5.34 -14.84 10.28
C LEU A 509 6.02 -14.00 11.37
N ILE A 510 5.77 -12.70 11.37
CA ILE A 510 6.30 -11.75 12.37
C ILE A 510 5.15 -10.97 13.02
N ASP A 511 5.46 -10.22 14.06
CA ASP A 511 4.52 -9.34 14.77
C ASP A 511 3.37 -10.10 15.45
N TRP A 512 3.70 -10.77 16.55
CA TRP A 512 2.77 -11.64 17.27
C TRP A 512 2.01 -10.88 18.36
N GLU A 513 2.00 -9.55 18.39
CA GLU A 513 1.44 -8.81 19.54
C GLU A 513 -0.06 -9.02 19.79
N CYS A 514 -0.81 -9.35 18.74
CA CYS A 514 -2.22 -9.68 18.80
C CYS A 514 -2.46 -11.18 19.04
N ASP A 515 -1.44 -11.98 19.34
CA ASP A 515 -1.64 -13.40 19.58
C ASP A 515 -2.63 -13.67 20.73
N GLY A 516 -3.21 -14.87 20.74
CA GLY A 516 -4.02 -15.32 21.85
C GLY A 516 -4.94 -16.47 21.49
N PHE A 517 -5.74 -16.88 22.45
CA PHE A 517 -6.82 -17.85 22.29
C PHE A 517 -8.11 -17.12 21.96
N LYS A 518 -8.58 -17.25 20.72
CA LYS A 518 -9.69 -16.46 20.15
C LYS A 518 -10.71 -17.36 19.45
N PRO A 519 -11.94 -16.85 19.16
CA PRO A 519 -12.93 -17.61 18.42
C PRO A 519 -12.39 -18.12 17.09
N GLU A 520 -12.85 -19.28 16.64
CA GLU A 520 -12.29 -19.95 15.47
C GLU A 520 -12.34 -19.15 14.16
N TYR A 521 -13.29 -18.22 14.05
CA TYR A 521 -13.45 -17.32 12.92
C TYR A 521 -12.52 -16.10 12.98
N TRP A 522 -11.92 -15.80 14.13
CA TRP A 522 -11.28 -14.52 14.41
C TRP A 522 -10.06 -14.26 13.51
N GLU A 523 -9.23 -15.28 13.29
CA GLU A 523 -8.10 -15.20 12.35
C GLU A 523 -8.56 -14.86 10.93
N PHE A 524 -9.70 -15.44 10.49
CA PHE A 524 -10.28 -15.17 9.18
C PHE A 524 -10.82 -13.75 9.07
N THR A 525 -11.65 -13.32 10.04
CA THR A 525 -12.27 -11.99 10.00
C THR A 525 -11.23 -10.88 10.13
N HIS A 526 -10.20 -11.06 10.97
CA HIS A 526 -9.10 -10.11 11.08
C HIS A 526 -8.22 -10.07 9.81
N ALA A 527 -7.94 -11.22 9.19
CA ALA A 527 -7.22 -11.24 7.92
C ALA A 527 -8.01 -10.56 6.79
N ILE A 528 -9.33 -10.80 6.71
CA ILE A 528 -10.22 -10.12 5.75
C ILE A 528 -10.28 -8.62 6.02
N PHE A 529 -10.33 -8.20 7.28
CA PHE A 529 -10.31 -6.79 7.65
C PHE A 529 -9.13 -6.05 7.01
N GLY A 530 -7.93 -6.63 7.09
CA GLY A 530 -6.70 -6.07 6.52
C GLY A 530 -6.70 -5.90 5.00
N VAL A 531 -7.61 -6.57 4.29
CA VAL A 531 -7.77 -6.48 2.83
C VAL A 531 -9.20 -6.12 2.42
N TRP A 532 -9.96 -5.51 3.32
CA TRP A 532 -11.38 -5.25 3.10
C TRP A 532 -11.60 -4.34 1.89
N GLY A 533 -12.56 -4.70 1.03
CA GLY A 533 -12.82 -4.04 -0.25
C GLY A 533 -11.93 -4.50 -1.42
N ARG A 534 -10.87 -5.29 -1.17
CA ARG A 534 -9.99 -5.87 -2.20
C ARG A 534 -10.38 -7.32 -2.49
N LYS A 535 -11.41 -7.51 -3.33
CA LYS A 535 -11.99 -8.83 -3.65
C LYS A 535 -10.94 -9.87 -4.06
N ASP A 536 -9.96 -9.48 -4.88
CA ASP A 536 -8.85 -10.34 -5.31
C ASP A 536 -8.07 -10.90 -4.11
N LEU A 537 -7.78 -10.07 -3.12
CA LEU A 537 -7.05 -10.47 -1.92
C LEU A 537 -7.93 -11.20 -0.90
N MET A 538 -9.20 -10.82 -0.78
CA MET A 538 -10.17 -11.51 0.09
C MET A 538 -10.34 -12.97 -0.32
N THR A 539 -10.38 -13.27 -1.63
CA THR A 539 -10.49 -14.66 -2.11
C THR A 539 -9.32 -15.55 -1.69
N MET A 540 -8.12 -14.98 -1.47
CA MET A 540 -6.97 -15.73 -0.95
C MET A 540 -7.24 -16.26 0.46
N PHE A 541 -7.81 -15.42 1.35
CA PHE A 541 -8.15 -15.85 2.70
C PHE A 541 -9.38 -16.76 2.74
N GLN A 542 -10.36 -16.56 1.86
CA GLN A 542 -11.48 -17.50 1.71
C GLN A 542 -11.00 -18.91 1.32
N ARG A 543 -9.97 -19.03 0.49
CA ARG A 543 -9.37 -20.33 0.17
C ARG A 543 -8.70 -21.00 1.39
N ILE A 544 -8.20 -20.23 2.36
CA ILE A 544 -7.58 -20.76 3.58
C ILE A 544 -8.64 -21.29 4.57
N PHE A 545 -9.71 -20.52 4.80
CA PHE A 545 -10.68 -20.77 5.86
C PHE A 545 -12.00 -21.40 5.39
N GLY A 546 -12.24 -21.41 4.08
CA GLY A 546 -13.53 -21.78 3.49
C GLY A 546 -14.62 -20.74 3.73
N ASN A 547 -15.86 -21.09 3.36
CA ASN A 547 -17.02 -20.18 3.43
C ASN A 547 -17.84 -20.33 4.71
N GLN A 548 -17.38 -21.16 5.67
CA GLN A 548 -18.13 -21.49 6.88
C GLN A 548 -18.33 -20.30 7.83
N TYR A 549 -17.50 -19.25 7.69
CA TYR A 549 -17.56 -18.04 8.51
C TYR A 549 -18.21 -16.86 7.78
N ASP A 550 -18.78 -17.04 6.58
CA ASP A 550 -19.36 -15.94 5.78
C ASP A 550 -20.50 -15.21 6.51
N LYS A 551 -21.30 -15.94 7.32
CA LYS A 551 -22.36 -15.32 8.14
C LYS A 551 -21.76 -14.39 9.20
N VAL A 552 -20.75 -14.86 9.92
CA VAL A 552 -20.06 -14.08 10.96
C VAL A 552 -19.34 -12.89 10.33
N LEU A 553 -18.65 -13.08 9.19
CA LEU A 553 -17.97 -12.00 8.47
C LEU A 553 -18.94 -10.88 8.09
N LYS A 554 -20.12 -11.19 7.55
CA LYS A 554 -21.12 -10.17 7.21
C LYS A 554 -21.52 -9.32 8.42
N THR A 555 -21.55 -9.90 9.62
CA THR A 555 -21.86 -9.13 10.82
C THR A 555 -20.66 -8.33 11.31
N GLU A 556 -19.46 -8.89 11.31
CA GLU A 556 -18.22 -8.14 11.60
C GLU A 556 -18.07 -6.94 10.66
N GLU A 557 -18.37 -7.09 9.36
CA GLU A 557 -18.37 -5.99 8.39
C GLU A 557 -19.36 -4.87 8.75
N ARG A 558 -20.49 -5.19 9.40
CA ARG A 558 -21.41 -4.17 9.91
C ARG A 558 -20.80 -3.43 11.10
N LEU A 559 -20.16 -4.16 12.03
CA LEU A 559 -19.45 -3.56 13.16
C LEU A 559 -18.38 -2.59 12.70
N TRP A 560 -17.57 -2.99 11.72
CA TRP A 560 -16.50 -2.15 11.16
C TRP A 560 -17.02 -0.85 10.55
N ARG A 561 -18.28 -0.81 10.08
CA ARG A 561 -18.93 0.41 9.57
C ARG A 561 -19.49 1.30 10.69
N LEU A 562 -19.98 0.70 11.77
CA LEU A 562 -20.65 1.41 12.88
C LEU A 562 -19.64 2.07 13.82
N SER A 563 -18.57 1.37 14.14
CA SER A 563 -17.42 1.94 14.83
C SER A 563 -16.20 1.69 13.97
N PRO A 564 -15.84 2.66 13.11
CA PRO A 564 -14.56 2.64 12.45
C PRO A 564 -13.49 2.90 13.52
N VAL A 565 -13.17 1.91 14.36
CA VAL A 565 -11.93 1.90 15.14
C VAL A 565 -10.78 1.63 14.17
N PHE A 566 -10.51 2.58 13.28
CA PHE A 566 -9.25 2.79 12.56
C PHE A 566 -9.01 4.27 12.32
#